data_AF-A0A9P5JLW6-F1
#
_entry.id   AF-A0A9P5JLW6-F1
#
_cell.length_a   1.000
_cell.length_b   1.000
_cell.length_c   1.000
_cell.angle_alpha   90.00
_cell.angle_beta   90.00
_cell.angle_gamma   90.00
#
_symmetry.space_group_name_H-M   'P 1'
#
loop_
_entity.id
_entity.type
_entity.pdbx_description
1 polymer ?
#
loop_
_entity_poly.entity_id
_entity_poly.type
_entity_poly.pdbx_seq_one_letter_code
_entity_poly.pdbx_strand_id
1 'polypeptide(L)'
;MAAKWSVHIEVRLKPTSTARFDTISKFVAQFLEQDEQIYIPSTLEGWQSQTVLSQNIDLIRVAESTYQQNVLMVEDAVFDIHVYQPSESDVLEEFSNGQGEDDDVTAAGVHELPNRSFDGLWDTLIYPDDIKPKLLNYIYATLVLSDAEVDFNIVSWNRVVLLHGPPGTGKTSLCRALAQKLAIRLSHRYTHCKLVEINSHSLFSRWFSESGKLVGRLFTSITELVEDEDTFVVVLIGL
;
A
#
# COMPACT_ATOMS: atom_id res chain seq x y z
N MET A 1 -8.98 7.13 32.88
CA MET A 1 -9.09 7.45 31.43
C MET A 1 -9.72 6.24 30.77
N ALA A 2 -10.80 6.42 30.01
CA ALA A 2 -11.36 5.33 29.21
C ALA A 2 -10.31 4.87 28.18
N ALA A 3 -10.29 3.57 27.87
CA ALA A 3 -9.36 3.03 26.89
C ALA A 3 -9.78 3.53 25.50
N LYS A 4 -8.86 4.21 24.80
CA LYS A 4 -9.08 4.66 23.43
C LYS A 4 -8.51 3.65 22.43
N TRP A 5 -9.24 3.41 21.34
CA TRP A 5 -8.86 2.46 20.31
C TRP A 5 -8.57 3.17 18.99
N SER A 6 -7.42 2.85 18.38
CA SER A 6 -7.10 3.36 17.04
C SER A 6 -8.02 2.72 16.00
N VAL A 7 -8.60 3.55 15.14
CA VAL A 7 -9.44 3.15 14.01
C VAL A 7 -8.88 3.83 12.75
N HIS A 8 -8.51 3.03 11.76
CA HIS A 8 -7.97 3.55 10.51
C HIS A 8 -9.10 3.94 9.54
N ILE A 9 -9.06 5.17 9.05
CA ILE A 9 -10.02 5.71 8.09
C ILE A 9 -9.28 5.98 6.78
N GLU A 10 -9.72 5.38 5.69
CA GLU A 10 -9.15 5.56 4.36
C GLU A 10 -10.04 6.50 3.55
N VAL A 11 -9.47 7.63 3.14
CA VAL A 11 -10.18 8.69 2.40
C VAL A 11 -9.59 8.78 1.00
N ARG A 12 -10.31 8.23 0.03
CA ARG A 12 -9.93 8.29 -1.37
C ARG A 12 -10.44 9.58 -2.01
N LEU A 13 -9.53 10.37 -2.54
CA LEU A 13 -9.86 11.55 -3.33
C LEU A 13 -10.27 11.18 -4.76
N LYS A 14 -11.08 12.04 -5.36
CA LYS A 14 -11.38 12.01 -6.80
C LYS A 14 -10.11 12.30 -7.61
N PRO A 15 -9.94 11.73 -8.80
CA PRO A 15 -8.81 12.05 -9.69
C PRO A 15 -8.68 13.54 -10.01
N THR A 16 -9.81 14.26 -10.03
CA THR A 16 -9.86 15.71 -10.32
C THR A 16 -9.64 16.60 -9.10
N SER A 17 -9.55 16.04 -7.89
CA SER A 17 -9.33 16.83 -6.68
C SER A 17 -7.92 17.41 -6.66
N THR A 18 -7.82 18.68 -6.27
CA THR A 18 -6.55 19.38 -6.01
C THR A 18 -6.46 19.83 -4.54
N ALA A 19 -7.36 19.31 -3.69
CA ALA A 19 -7.43 19.68 -2.29
C ALA A 19 -6.23 19.14 -1.52
N ARG A 20 -5.73 19.94 -0.57
CA ARG A 20 -4.67 19.50 0.34
C ARG A 20 -5.17 18.40 1.26
N PHE A 21 -4.35 17.36 1.46
CA PHE A 21 -4.69 16.20 2.27
C PHE A 21 -5.02 16.59 3.71
N ASP A 22 -4.24 17.48 4.34
CA ASP A 22 -4.52 17.97 5.70
C ASP A 22 -5.87 18.67 5.83
N THR A 23 -6.28 19.41 4.80
CA THR A 23 -7.57 20.10 4.78
C THR A 23 -8.69 19.07 4.73
N ILE A 24 -8.58 18.07 3.85
CA ILE A 24 -9.57 17.00 3.74
C ILE A 24 -9.64 16.19 5.04
N SER A 25 -8.48 15.83 5.61
CA SER A 25 -8.38 15.10 6.87
C SER A 25 -9.14 15.81 8.00
N LYS A 26 -8.99 17.13 8.13
CA LYS A 26 -9.72 17.94 9.13
C LYS A 26 -11.24 17.91 8.92
N PHE A 27 -11.72 18.07 7.68
CA PHE A 27 -13.15 18.02 7.42
C PHE A 27 -13.73 16.62 7.64
N VAL A 28 -12.98 15.56 7.31
CA VAL A 28 -13.39 14.18 7.60
C VAL A 28 -13.43 13.92 9.10
N ALA A 29 -12.44 14.39 9.87
CA ALA A 29 -12.46 14.27 11.33
C ALA A 29 -13.71 14.92 11.95
N GLN A 30 -14.03 16.15 11.52
CA GLN A 30 -15.25 16.84 11.96
C GLN A 30 -16.54 16.13 11.55
N PHE A 31 -16.54 15.45 10.40
CA PHE A 31 -17.67 14.65 9.97
C PHE A 31 -17.85 13.40 10.86
N LEU A 32 -16.76 12.70 11.19
CA LEU A 32 -16.80 11.51 12.03
C LEU A 32 -17.31 11.77 13.46
N GLU A 33 -17.05 12.97 13.99
CA GLU A 33 -17.54 13.40 15.31
C GLU A 33 -19.06 13.61 15.39
N GLN A 34 -19.78 13.58 14.26
CA GLN A 34 -21.23 13.80 14.21
C GLN A 34 -22.03 12.55 14.57
N ASP A 35 -21.43 11.36 14.43
CA ASP A 35 -22.05 10.09 14.74
C ASP A 35 -21.71 9.63 16.16
N GLU A 36 -22.61 8.87 16.79
CA GLU A 36 -22.36 8.28 18.12
C GLU A 36 -21.51 7.00 18.01
N GLN A 37 -21.65 6.28 16.91
CA GLN A 37 -21.07 4.95 16.71
C GLN A 37 -20.42 4.84 15.33
N ILE A 38 -19.30 4.12 15.28
CA ILE A 38 -18.62 3.77 14.04
C ILE A 38 -18.58 2.26 13.85
N TYR A 39 -18.93 1.81 12.64
CA TYR A 39 -18.93 0.39 12.26
C TYR A 39 -17.62 0.01 11.57
N ILE A 40 -17.05 -1.14 11.92
CA ILE A 40 -15.71 -1.57 11.52
C ILE A 40 -15.76 -3.02 11.01
N PRO A 41 -15.29 -3.31 9.78
CA PRO A 41 -15.07 -2.37 8.68
C PRO A 41 -16.41 -1.89 8.08
N SER A 42 -16.44 -0.71 7.49
CA SER A 42 -17.62 -0.18 6.79
C SER A 42 -17.28 0.89 5.76
N THR A 43 -18.23 1.22 4.89
CA THR A 43 -18.15 2.39 4.01
C THR A 43 -19.03 3.48 4.60
N LEU A 44 -18.51 4.69 4.75
CA LEU A 44 -19.29 5.81 5.29
C LEU A 44 -20.10 6.49 4.19
N GLU A 45 -21.30 6.90 4.55
CA GLU A 45 -22.25 7.64 3.72
C GLU A 45 -22.63 8.96 4.41
N GLY A 46 -23.44 9.81 3.77
CA GLY A 46 -23.93 11.07 4.36
C GLY A 46 -22.99 12.26 4.20
N TRP A 47 -21.67 12.03 4.14
CA TRP A 47 -20.66 13.07 3.87
C TRP A 47 -20.85 13.80 2.54
N GLN A 48 -21.57 13.18 1.58
CA GLN A 48 -21.88 13.80 0.28
C GLN A 48 -22.76 15.06 0.40
N SER A 49 -23.43 15.26 1.54
CA SER A 49 -24.18 16.49 1.83
C SER A 49 -23.27 17.70 2.09
N GLN A 50 -22.01 17.48 2.51
CA GLN A 50 -21.05 18.54 2.76
C GLN A 50 -20.32 18.91 1.46
N THR A 51 -20.43 20.17 1.03
CA THR A 51 -19.91 20.64 -0.26
C THR A 51 -18.42 20.36 -0.46
N VAL A 52 -17.60 20.59 0.56
CA VAL A 52 -16.14 20.38 0.46
C VAL A 52 -15.82 18.89 0.29
N LEU A 53 -16.46 18.02 1.07
CA LEU A 53 -16.23 16.57 0.99
C LEU A 53 -16.74 16.02 -0.34
N SER A 54 -17.96 16.38 -0.75
CA SER A 54 -18.58 15.87 -1.98
C SER A 54 -17.86 16.29 -3.26
N GLN A 55 -17.23 17.47 -3.28
CA GLN A 55 -16.43 17.92 -4.42
C GLN A 55 -15.11 17.18 -4.57
N ASN A 56 -14.53 16.69 -3.47
CA ASN A 56 -13.14 16.21 -3.45
C ASN A 56 -12.99 14.71 -3.20
N ILE A 57 -13.89 14.10 -2.44
CA ILE A 57 -13.79 12.71 -1.99
C ILE A 57 -14.61 11.81 -2.92
N ASP A 58 -14.05 10.66 -3.24
CA ASP A 58 -14.71 9.57 -3.97
C ASP A 58 -15.23 8.49 -3.01
N LEU A 59 -14.46 8.13 -1.98
CA LEU A 59 -14.82 7.10 -1.02
C LEU A 59 -14.24 7.41 0.37
N ILE A 60 -15.02 7.15 1.43
CA ILE A 60 -14.52 7.08 2.80
C ILE A 60 -14.80 5.68 3.34
N ARG A 61 -13.75 4.98 3.78
CA ARG A 61 -13.84 3.63 4.31
C ARG A 61 -13.28 3.58 5.73
N VAL A 62 -14.07 3.01 6.64
CA VAL A 62 -13.59 2.55 7.94
C VAL A 62 -12.92 1.19 7.71
N ALA A 63 -11.60 1.16 7.84
CA ALA A 63 -10.79 -0.01 7.59
C ALA A 63 -10.73 -0.88 8.85
N GLU A 64 -9.55 -1.30 9.28
CA GLU A 64 -9.36 -2.07 10.49
C GLU A 64 -9.10 -1.21 11.74
N SER A 65 -9.29 -1.83 12.91
CA SER A 65 -9.01 -1.27 14.22
C SER A 65 -8.29 -2.32 15.08
N THR A 66 -7.62 -1.83 16.12
CA THR A 66 -7.14 -2.68 17.23
C THR A 66 -8.29 -3.22 18.08
N TYR A 67 -9.50 -2.66 17.94
CA TYR A 67 -10.71 -3.12 18.60
C TYR A 67 -11.29 -4.36 17.92
N GLN A 68 -11.67 -5.36 18.72
CA GLN A 68 -12.07 -6.69 18.22
C GLN A 68 -13.54 -6.78 17.77
N GLN A 69 -14.38 -5.79 18.10
CA GLN A 69 -15.78 -5.80 17.73
C GLN A 69 -16.06 -4.87 16.55
N ASN A 70 -17.18 -5.09 15.89
CA ASN A 70 -17.52 -4.40 14.64
C ASN A 70 -18.22 -3.05 14.86
N VAL A 71 -18.39 -2.61 16.11
CA VAL A 71 -18.99 -1.30 16.42
C VAL A 71 -18.28 -0.69 17.62
N LEU A 72 -17.88 0.57 17.51
CA LEU A 72 -17.18 1.31 18.57
C LEU A 72 -17.88 2.66 18.79
N MET A 73 -17.93 3.12 20.03
CA MET A 73 -18.39 4.48 20.33
C MET A 73 -17.37 5.49 19.83
N VAL A 74 -17.80 6.55 19.13
CA VAL A 74 -16.90 7.55 18.55
C VAL A 74 -16.04 8.23 19.63
N GLU A 75 -16.57 8.42 20.84
CA GLU A 75 -15.83 8.98 21.98
C GLU A 75 -14.63 8.13 22.43
N ASP A 76 -14.70 6.82 22.21
CA ASP A 76 -13.65 5.85 22.54
C ASP A 76 -12.68 5.61 21.36
N ALA A 77 -12.89 6.27 20.23
CA ALA A 77 -12.06 6.13 19.03
C ALA A 77 -10.92 7.17 18.97
N VAL A 78 -9.81 6.77 18.35
CA VAL A 78 -8.77 7.66 17.83
C VAL A 78 -8.69 7.38 16.34
N PHE A 79 -9.08 8.36 15.52
CA PHE A 79 -9.11 8.20 14.07
C PHE A 79 -7.75 8.50 13.46
N ASP A 80 -7.15 7.48 12.85
CA ASP A 80 -5.98 7.62 11.99
C ASP A 80 -6.47 7.78 10.56
N ILE A 81 -6.54 9.01 10.08
CA ILE A 81 -7.12 9.37 8.77
C ILE A 81 -6.03 9.39 7.70
N HIS A 82 -6.15 8.47 6.74
CA HIS A 82 -5.24 8.28 5.61
C HIS A 82 -5.90 8.83 4.34
N VAL A 83 -5.52 10.05 3.96
CA VAL A 83 -6.00 10.67 2.71
C VAL A 83 -5.07 10.28 1.57
N TYR A 84 -5.64 9.80 0.47
CA TYR A 84 -4.87 9.38 -0.69
C TYR A 84 -5.60 9.62 -2.01
N GLN A 85 -4.83 9.79 -3.08
CA GLN A 85 -5.34 9.98 -4.44
C GLN A 85 -4.65 8.98 -5.37
N PRO A 86 -5.35 7.95 -5.88
CA PRO A 86 -4.70 6.93 -6.69
C PRO A 86 -4.23 7.47 -8.05
N SER A 87 -3.09 6.96 -8.52
CA SER A 87 -2.65 7.16 -9.90
C SER A 87 -3.54 6.37 -10.87
N GLU A 88 -3.88 6.98 -12.01
CA GLU A 88 -4.60 6.32 -13.11
C GLU A 88 -3.68 5.56 -14.08
N SER A 89 -2.36 5.83 -14.04
CA SER A 89 -1.40 5.16 -14.91
C SER A 89 -1.10 3.75 -14.40
N ASP A 90 -1.20 2.75 -15.29
CA ASP A 90 -0.99 1.35 -14.94
C ASP A 90 0.51 0.99 -14.89
N VAL A 91 1.41 1.60 -15.67
CA VAL A 91 2.86 1.31 -15.64
C VAL A 91 3.65 2.60 -15.90
N LEU A 92 4.60 2.92 -15.02
CA LEU A 92 5.48 4.07 -15.18
C LEU A 92 6.67 3.76 -16.07
N GLU A 93 7.29 2.61 -15.85
CA GLU A 93 8.50 2.15 -16.54
C GLU A 93 8.46 0.64 -16.72
N GLU A 94 8.81 0.20 -17.93
CA GLU A 94 9.03 -1.20 -18.27
C GLU A 94 10.52 -1.43 -18.48
N PHE A 95 11.11 -2.35 -17.72
CA PHE A 95 12.50 -2.74 -17.92
C PHE A 95 12.56 -3.76 -19.06
N SER A 96 12.99 -3.35 -20.25
CA SER A 96 13.15 -4.24 -21.40
C SER A 96 14.58 -4.77 -21.55
N ASN A 97 14.71 -5.88 -22.28
CA ASN A 97 15.97 -6.65 -22.38
C ASN A 97 16.82 -6.28 -23.60
N GLY A 98 16.34 -5.45 -24.53
CA GLY A 98 16.97 -5.16 -25.81
C GLY A 98 17.43 -3.72 -26.00
N GLN A 99 18.42 -3.55 -26.88
CA GLN A 99 18.78 -2.27 -27.50
C GLN A 99 18.18 -2.12 -28.91
N GLY A 100 17.15 -2.90 -29.27
CA GLY A 100 16.60 -2.96 -30.64
C GLY A 100 15.17 -3.51 -30.71
N GLU A 101 14.46 -3.09 -31.76
CA GLU A 101 12.98 -3.05 -31.89
C GLU A 101 12.21 -4.39 -31.98
N ASP A 102 12.85 -5.57 -32.01
CA ASP A 102 12.13 -6.79 -32.49
C ASP A 102 11.96 -7.96 -31.50
N ASP A 103 12.37 -7.89 -30.22
CA ASP A 103 12.05 -8.96 -29.25
C ASP A 103 12.17 -8.54 -27.77
N ASP A 104 11.68 -7.34 -27.43
CA ASP A 104 11.74 -6.80 -26.07
C ASP A 104 10.78 -7.52 -25.11
N VAL A 105 11.34 -8.42 -24.29
CA VAL A 105 10.61 -9.02 -23.17
C VAL A 105 10.76 -8.14 -21.94
N THR A 106 9.65 -7.61 -21.42
CA THR A 106 9.62 -6.84 -20.17
C THR A 106 9.99 -7.73 -18.98
N ALA A 107 11.08 -7.36 -18.31
CA ALA A 107 11.64 -8.04 -17.14
C ALA A 107 10.96 -7.63 -15.83
N ALA A 108 10.54 -6.37 -15.72
CA ALA A 108 9.81 -5.85 -14.58
C ALA A 108 8.95 -4.65 -14.98
N GLY A 109 7.81 -4.49 -14.29
CA GLY A 109 6.96 -3.30 -14.38
C GLY A 109 7.03 -2.49 -13.09
N VAL A 110 7.06 -1.17 -13.21
CA VAL A 110 7.00 -0.24 -12.07
C VAL A 110 5.64 0.43 -12.02
N HIS A 111 4.95 0.33 -10.89
CA HIS A 111 3.67 0.97 -10.64
C HIS A 111 3.81 2.04 -9.56
N GLU A 112 3.27 3.23 -9.81
CA GLU A 112 3.05 4.22 -8.75
C GLU A 112 1.91 3.76 -7.85
N LEU A 113 2.08 4.00 -6.55
CA LEU A 113 1.12 3.67 -5.51
C LEU A 113 0.74 4.92 -4.71
N PRO A 114 -0.51 5.04 -4.26
CA PRO A 114 -1.62 4.11 -4.50
C PRO A 114 -2.06 4.09 -5.97
N ASN A 115 -2.39 2.92 -6.51
CA ASN A 115 -2.81 2.75 -7.90
C ASN A 115 -4.31 2.45 -8.01
N ARG A 116 -4.98 2.96 -9.06
CA ARG A 116 -6.41 2.70 -9.27
C ARG A 116 -6.72 1.23 -9.56
N SER A 117 -5.82 0.51 -10.23
CA SER A 117 -6.02 -0.91 -10.61
C SER A 117 -5.98 -1.87 -9.41
N PHE A 118 -5.34 -1.47 -8.29
CA PHE A 118 -5.23 -2.28 -7.07
C PHE A 118 -6.22 -1.89 -5.98
N ASP A 119 -7.02 -0.86 -6.22
CA ASP A 119 -8.00 -0.35 -5.27
C ASP A 119 -9.08 -1.41 -4.96
N GLY A 120 -9.38 -1.60 -3.66
CA GLY A 120 -10.31 -2.63 -3.19
C GLY A 120 -9.78 -4.07 -3.21
N LEU A 121 -8.62 -4.34 -3.80
CA LEU A 121 -8.03 -5.70 -3.88
C LEU A 121 -7.80 -6.31 -2.48
N TRP A 122 -7.47 -5.48 -1.49
CA TRP A 122 -7.29 -5.91 -0.10
C TRP A 122 -8.54 -6.56 0.51
N ASP A 123 -9.73 -6.06 0.16
CA ASP A 123 -10.98 -6.51 0.76
C ASP A 123 -11.56 -7.74 0.05
N THR A 124 -11.30 -7.87 -1.26
CA THR A 124 -11.74 -9.03 -2.05
C THR A 124 -10.98 -10.31 -1.71
N LEU A 125 -9.76 -10.18 -1.17
CA LEU A 125 -8.96 -11.31 -0.74
C LEU A 125 -9.40 -11.79 0.66
N ILE A 126 -10.10 -12.92 0.70
CA ILE A 126 -10.59 -13.55 1.93
C ILE A 126 -9.69 -14.73 2.27
N TYR A 127 -9.11 -14.68 3.45
CA TYR A 127 -8.32 -15.77 4.04
C TYR A 127 -8.97 -16.21 5.35
N PRO A 128 -8.91 -17.50 5.70
CA PRO A 128 -9.46 -18.01 6.95
C PRO A 128 -8.67 -17.54 8.17
N ASP A 129 -7.38 -17.24 7.97
CA ASP A 129 -6.46 -16.80 9.00
C ASP A 129 -6.29 -15.27 8.97
N ASP A 130 -5.72 -14.73 10.03
CA ASP A 130 -5.34 -13.33 10.24
C ASP A 130 -4.06 -12.93 9.47
N ILE A 131 -3.79 -13.54 8.32
CA ILE A 131 -2.56 -13.30 7.54
C ILE A 131 -2.43 -11.83 7.10
N LYS A 132 -3.54 -11.19 6.71
CA LYS A 132 -3.59 -9.79 6.28
C LYS A 132 -3.09 -8.83 7.40
N PRO A 133 -3.71 -8.80 8.59
CA PRO A 133 -3.21 -7.95 9.68
C PRO A 133 -1.84 -8.38 10.19
N LYS A 134 -1.50 -9.69 10.20
CA LYS A 134 -0.14 -10.14 10.56
C LYS A 134 0.94 -9.56 9.65
N LEU A 135 0.73 -9.58 8.33
CA LEU A 135 1.66 -9.01 7.36
C LEU A 135 1.82 -7.50 7.54
N LEU A 136 0.70 -6.79 7.75
CA LEU A 136 0.74 -5.35 7.95
C LEU A 136 1.49 -4.98 9.24
N ASN A 137 1.20 -5.68 10.35
CA ASN A 137 1.87 -5.49 11.64
C ASN A 137 3.36 -5.83 11.58
N TYR A 138 3.75 -6.86 10.83
CA TYR A 138 5.17 -7.20 10.62
C TYR A 138 5.94 -6.04 9.97
N ILE A 139 5.35 -5.43 8.94
CA ILE A 139 5.99 -4.32 8.22
C ILE A 139 6.04 -3.06 9.10
N TYR A 140 4.96 -2.75 9.84
CA TYR A 140 5.01 -1.65 10.82
C TYR A 140 6.08 -1.84 11.89
N ALA A 141 6.17 -3.05 12.45
CA ALA A 141 7.21 -3.35 13.44
C ALA A 141 8.61 -3.14 12.82
N THR A 142 8.80 -3.56 11.57
CA THR A 142 10.06 -3.36 10.83
C THR A 142 10.40 -1.87 10.64
N LEU A 143 9.41 -1.02 10.38
CA LEU A 143 9.61 0.43 10.26
C LEU A 143 9.95 1.08 11.61
N VAL A 144 9.20 0.76 12.66
CA VAL A 144 9.47 1.25 14.03
C VAL A 144 10.89 0.89 14.48
N LEU A 145 11.29 -0.33 14.18
CA LEU A 145 12.62 -0.84 14.49
C LEU A 145 13.72 -0.15 13.66
N SER A 146 13.44 0.17 12.39
CA SER A 146 14.34 0.94 11.53
C SER A 146 14.50 2.39 12.02
N ASP A 147 13.42 3.02 12.51
CA ASP A 147 13.44 4.38 13.05
C ASP A 147 14.25 4.51 14.34
N ALA A 148 14.28 3.43 15.12
CA ALA A 148 15.06 3.37 16.35
C ALA A 148 16.56 3.09 16.11
N GLU A 149 17.01 3.04 14.85
CA GLU A 149 18.41 2.79 14.44
C GLU A 149 19.04 1.57 15.13
N VAL A 150 18.23 0.57 15.43
CA VAL A 150 18.69 -0.64 16.12
C VAL A 150 19.68 -1.39 15.24
N ASP A 151 20.76 -1.84 15.87
CA ASP A 151 21.79 -2.60 15.19
C ASP A 151 21.24 -3.95 14.67
N PHE A 152 21.22 -4.09 13.34
CA PHE A 152 20.81 -5.30 12.62
C PHE A 152 21.64 -6.53 12.99
N ASN A 153 22.85 -6.36 13.53
CA ASN A 153 23.70 -7.45 14.01
C ASN A 153 23.26 -7.99 15.38
N ILE A 154 22.51 -7.20 16.14
CA ILE A 154 21.97 -7.58 17.47
C ILE A 154 20.57 -8.15 17.32
N VAL A 155 19.73 -7.52 16.49
CA VAL A 155 18.38 -7.99 16.21
C VAL A 155 18.23 -8.13 14.70
N SER A 156 18.22 -9.38 14.22
CA SER A 156 18.03 -9.66 12.80
C SER A 156 16.56 -9.56 12.44
N TRP A 157 16.18 -8.53 11.69
CA TRP A 157 14.98 -8.55 10.86
C TRP A 157 15.35 -8.31 9.41
N ASN A 158 14.83 -9.16 8.55
CA ASN A 158 15.03 -9.05 7.12
C ASN A 158 13.79 -8.39 6.52
N ARG A 159 13.98 -7.37 5.68
CA ARG A 159 12.90 -6.66 4.95
C ARG A 159 12.31 -7.53 3.82
N VAL A 160 12.20 -8.84 4.05
CA VAL A 160 11.80 -9.86 3.09
C VAL A 160 10.65 -10.66 3.67
N VAL A 161 9.59 -10.80 2.88
CA VAL A 161 8.43 -11.64 3.19
C VAL A 161 8.32 -12.71 2.11
N LEU A 162 8.19 -13.98 2.53
CA LEU A 162 7.97 -15.11 1.62
C LEU A 162 6.55 -15.65 1.81
N LEU A 163 5.74 -15.56 0.76
CA LEU A 163 4.43 -16.20 0.70
C LEU A 163 4.52 -17.49 -0.12
N HIS A 164 4.13 -18.62 0.47
CA HIS A 164 4.13 -19.92 -0.22
C HIS A 164 2.77 -20.61 -0.10
N GLY A 165 2.45 -21.46 -1.08
CA GLY A 165 1.20 -22.20 -1.14
C GLY A 165 0.83 -22.60 -2.57
N PRO A 166 -0.24 -23.39 -2.76
CA PRO A 166 -0.69 -23.86 -4.07
C PRO A 166 -0.86 -22.75 -5.10
N PRO A 167 -0.70 -23.01 -6.41
CA PRO A 167 -0.99 -22.02 -7.45
C PRO A 167 -2.47 -21.59 -7.38
N GLY A 168 -2.74 -20.32 -7.71
CA GLY A 168 -4.11 -19.77 -7.69
C GLY A 168 -4.63 -19.30 -6.32
N THR A 169 -3.87 -19.39 -5.23
CA THR A 169 -4.29 -18.91 -3.89
C THR A 169 -4.19 -17.40 -3.67
N GLY A 170 -4.01 -16.62 -4.74
CA GLY A 170 -3.98 -15.15 -4.68
C GLY A 170 -2.72 -14.54 -4.06
N LYS A 171 -1.60 -15.26 -3.97
CA LYS A 171 -0.33 -14.76 -3.36
C LYS A 171 0.15 -13.44 -3.99
N THR A 172 0.24 -13.39 -5.32
CA THR A 172 0.64 -12.18 -6.06
C THR A 172 -0.35 -11.04 -5.83
N SER A 173 -1.65 -11.34 -5.85
CA SER A 173 -2.71 -10.37 -5.54
C SER A 173 -2.60 -9.84 -4.10
N LEU A 174 -2.26 -10.69 -3.14
CA LEU A 174 -2.03 -10.28 -1.74
C LEU A 174 -0.82 -9.37 -1.62
N CYS A 175 0.27 -9.64 -2.34
CA CYS A 175 1.43 -8.73 -2.38
C CYS A 175 1.06 -7.35 -2.94
N ARG A 176 0.33 -7.30 -4.07
CA ARG A 176 -0.14 -6.04 -4.66
C ARG A 176 -1.08 -5.29 -3.70
N ALA A 177 -2.02 -6.00 -3.09
CA ALA A 177 -2.94 -5.44 -2.11
C ALA A 177 -2.21 -4.91 -0.87
N LEU A 178 -1.19 -5.62 -0.39
CA LEU A 178 -0.37 -5.21 0.75
C LEU A 178 0.44 -3.96 0.40
N ALA A 179 1.06 -3.91 -0.78
CA ALA A 179 1.79 -2.74 -1.25
C ALA A 179 0.88 -1.51 -1.34
N GLN A 180 -0.32 -1.67 -1.94
CA GLN A 180 -1.35 -0.62 -1.97
C GLN A 180 -1.72 -0.15 -0.56
N LYS A 181 -1.95 -1.09 0.37
CA LYS A 181 -2.33 -0.77 1.76
C LYS A 181 -1.23 0.01 2.46
N LEU A 182 0.04 -0.40 2.30
CA LEU A 182 1.20 0.30 2.88
C LEU A 182 1.35 1.71 2.31
N ALA A 183 1.20 1.89 1.00
CA ALA A 183 1.26 3.21 0.37
C ALA A 183 0.23 4.18 0.98
N ILE A 184 -0.99 3.71 1.22
CA ILE A 184 -2.05 4.51 1.85
C ILE A 184 -1.67 4.87 3.29
N ARG A 185 -1.15 3.91 4.06
CA ARG A 185 -0.87 4.08 5.50
C ARG A 185 0.37 4.88 5.82
N LEU A 186 1.36 4.79 4.93
CA LEU A 186 2.64 5.48 5.08
C LEU A 186 2.65 6.81 4.29
N SER A 187 1.51 7.27 3.78
CA SER A 187 1.38 8.52 3.03
C SER A 187 1.80 9.77 3.82
N HIS A 188 1.77 9.71 5.16
CA HIS A 188 2.28 10.77 6.03
C HIS A 188 3.81 10.80 6.14
N ARG A 189 4.48 9.69 5.76
CA ARG A 189 5.91 9.48 5.91
C ARG A 189 6.64 9.53 4.57
N TYR A 190 6.07 8.93 3.54
CA TYR A 190 6.65 8.86 2.20
C TYR A 190 5.74 9.59 1.23
N THR A 191 6.32 10.50 0.46
CA THR A 191 5.62 11.27 -0.58
C THR A 191 5.27 10.37 -1.77
N HIS A 192 6.14 9.39 -2.05
CA HIS A 192 6.01 8.48 -3.17
C HIS A 192 6.08 7.04 -2.69
N CYS A 193 5.33 6.16 -3.36
CA CYS A 193 5.41 4.74 -3.13
C CYS A 193 5.40 4.02 -4.47
N LYS A 194 6.32 3.08 -4.67
CA LYS A 194 6.45 2.34 -5.93
C LYS A 194 6.38 0.85 -5.69
N LEU A 195 5.68 0.14 -6.57
CA LEU A 195 5.70 -1.32 -6.65
C LEU A 195 6.51 -1.73 -7.89
N VAL A 196 7.61 -2.42 -7.66
CA VAL A 196 8.42 -3.03 -8.73
C VAL A 196 8.02 -4.51 -8.81
N GLU A 197 7.25 -4.87 -9.83
CA GLU A 197 6.83 -6.24 -10.07
C GLU A 197 7.75 -6.92 -11.09
N ILE A 198 8.52 -7.88 -10.61
CA ILE A 198 9.52 -8.61 -11.37
C ILE A 198 8.89 -9.87 -11.97
N ASN A 199 8.99 -10.01 -13.28
CA ASN A 199 8.53 -11.19 -14.01
C ASN A 199 9.64 -12.26 -14.03
N SER A 200 9.57 -13.23 -13.13
CA SER A 200 10.57 -14.30 -13.03
C SER A 200 10.63 -15.19 -14.27
N HIS A 201 9.51 -15.40 -14.97
CA HIS A 201 9.51 -16.16 -16.23
C HIS A 201 10.38 -15.45 -17.26
N SER A 202 10.31 -14.12 -17.38
CA SER A 202 11.17 -13.34 -18.27
C SER A 202 12.64 -13.35 -17.82
N LEU A 203 12.89 -13.25 -16.51
CA LEU A 203 14.25 -13.18 -15.95
C LEU A 203 15.06 -14.48 -16.08
N PHE A 204 14.42 -15.63 -15.89
CA PHE A 204 15.13 -16.92 -15.79
C PHE A 204 15.01 -17.80 -17.04
N SER A 205 14.10 -17.51 -17.97
CA SER A 205 13.79 -18.46 -19.05
C SER A 205 14.72 -18.41 -20.26
N ARG A 206 15.35 -17.27 -20.62
CA ARG A 206 15.92 -17.14 -21.97
C ARG A 206 17.44 -17.27 -22.12
N TRP A 207 18.30 -16.84 -21.18
CA TRP A 207 19.75 -16.99 -21.36
C TRP A 207 20.50 -16.99 -20.02
N PHE A 208 20.95 -18.16 -19.54
CA PHE A 208 21.63 -18.32 -18.25
C PHE A 208 22.92 -17.49 -18.08
N SER A 209 23.51 -16.97 -19.17
CA SER A 209 24.68 -16.08 -19.14
C SER A 209 24.35 -14.58 -19.30
N GLU A 210 23.16 -14.20 -19.79
CA GLU A 210 22.71 -12.79 -19.89
C GLU A 210 21.80 -12.40 -18.71
N SER A 211 21.15 -13.38 -18.08
CA SER A 211 20.31 -13.19 -16.90
C SER A 211 21.03 -12.46 -15.76
N GLY A 212 22.31 -12.72 -15.54
CA GLY A 212 23.10 -12.04 -14.50
C GLY A 212 23.29 -10.54 -14.75
N LYS A 213 23.53 -10.12 -16.00
CA LYS A 213 23.68 -8.69 -16.36
C LYS A 213 22.35 -7.95 -16.24
N LEU A 214 21.28 -8.60 -16.67
CA LEU A 214 19.92 -8.07 -16.62
C LEU A 214 19.47 -7.92 -15.16
N VAL A 215 19.62 -8.96 -14.33
CA VAL A 215 19.38 -8.88 -12.88
C VAL A 215 20.22 -7.77 -12.26
N GLY A 216 21.51 -7.68 -12.62
CA GLY A 216 22.38 -6.60 -12.18
C GLY A 216 21.81 -5.21 -12.49
N ARG A 217 21.43 -4.95 -13.75
CA ARG A 217 20.83 -3.68 -14.17
C ARG A 217 19.51 -3.39 -13.46
N LEU A 218 18.64 -4.38 -13.34
CA LEU A 218 17.35 -4.24 -12.65
C LEU A 218 17.55 -3.82 -11.19
N PHE A 219 18.47 -4.48 -10.46
CA PHE A 219 18.75 -4.12 -9.07
C PHE A 219 19.54 -2.81 -8.95
N THR A 220 20.35 -2.42 -9.94
CA THR A 220 20.93 -1.06 -10.01
C THR A 220 19.82 -0.01 -10.10
N SER A 221 18.85 -0.18 -10.99
CA SER A 221 17.72 0.75 -11.11
C SER A 221 16.82 0.75 -9.87
N ILE A 222 16.57 -0.40 -9.24
CA ILE A 222 15.89 -0.45 -7.93
C ILE A 222 16.70 0.31 -6.86
N THR A 223 18.03 0.22 -6.90
CA THR A 223 18.91 0.96 -5.97
C THR A 223 18.76 2.46 -6.18
N GLU A 224 18.78 2.93 -7.43
CA GLU A 224 18.55 4.33 -7.78
C GLU A 224 17.17 4.82 -7.31
N LEU A 225 16.13 3.99 -7.39
CA LEU A 225 14.80 4.32 -6.88
C LEU A 225 14.75 4.49 -5.35
N VAL A 226 15.57 3.77 -4.60
CA VAL A 226 15.62 3.86 -3.12
C VAL A 226 16.62 4.89 -2.61
N GLU A 227 17.41 5.52 -3.48
CA GLU A 227 18.26 6.67 -3.11
C GLU A 227 17.42 7.90 -2.74
N ASP A 228 16.18 7.98 -3.22
CA ASP A 228 15.19 8.95 -2.77
C ASP A 228 14.58 8.54 -1.41
N GLU A 229 14.97 9.25 -0.35
CA GLU A 229 14.51 8.98 1.02
C GLU A 229 12.99 9.19 1.20
N ASP A 230 12.35 9.98 0.32
CA ASP A 230 10.91 10.24 0.33
C ASP A 230 10.10 9.15 -0.43
N THR A 231 10.79 8.17 -1.03
CA THR A 231 10.17 7.08 -1.79
C THR A 231 10.20 5.76 -1.01
N PHE A 232 9.03 5.14 -0.82
CA PHE A 232 8.92 3.77 -0.33
C PHE A 232 8.82 2.78 -1.50
N VAL A 233 9.77 1.85 -1.61
CA VAL A 233 9.78 0.85 -2.70
C VAL A 233 9.42 -0.53 -2.17
N VAL A 234 8.41 -1.15 -2.79
CA VAL A 234 8.06 -2.56 -2.60
C VAL A 234 8.51 -3.34 -3.83
N VAL A 235 9.39 -4.32 -3.63
CA VAL A 235 9.82 -5.23 -4.70
C VAL A 235 9.07 -6.55 -4.58
N LEU A 236 8.30 -6.88 -5.62
CA LEU A 236 7.54 -8.12 -5.74
C LEU A 236 8.21 -9.03 -6.76
N ILE A 237 8.64 -10.20 -6.31
CA ILE A 237 9.16 -11.26 -7.19
C ILE A 237 8.11 -12.37 -7.25
N GLY A 238 7.35 -12.43 -8.34
CA GLY A 238 6.44 -13.54 -8.60
C GLY A 238 7.22 -14.76 -9.08
N LEU A 239 6.98 -15.94 -8.52
CA LEU A 239 7.56 -17.22 -8.96
C LEU A 239 6.60 -17.98 -9.89
#